data_AF-A0A6M0S927-F1
#
_entry.id   AF-A0A6M0S927-F1
#
_cell.length_a   1.000
_cell.length_b   1.000
_cell.length_c   1.000
_cell.angle_alpha   90.00
_cell.angle_beta   90.00
_cell.angle_gamma   90.00
#
_symmetry.space_group_name_H-M   'P 1'
#
loop_
_entity.id
_entity.type
_entity.pdbx_description
1 polymer ?
#
loop_
_entity_poly.entity_id
_entity_poly.type
_entity_poly.pdbx_seq_one_letter_code
_entity_poly.pdbx_strand_id
1 'polypeptide(L)'
;MISIKKILAALVATGLITGTVYLGIRSGKDNRFVVWFGIASATAAPTGLALLGYAISRSDGEIIQQLAKVPEIERLIEQAKTQEEKIQVLEVERSRLAEIIKLESRRQAALDRIDSLERDATRILDELENLDRELVLLDEQVGDSSISEEIGRLRERVKAREDRDVIFRIGSRVYRIDRDIIKALPFGLGNPLLAYVRIADKLEKTVLPKLRQ
;
A
#
# COMPACT_ATOMS: atom_id res chain seq x y z
N MET A 1 8.62 59.44 9.04
CA MET A 1 8.41 60.91 9.13
C MET A 1 8.36 61.46 10.56
N ILE A 2 7.86 60.72 11.56
CA ILE A 2 7.72 61.21 12.95
C ILE A 2 9.09 61.46 13.63
N SER A 3 10.09 60.59 13.38
CA SER A 3 11.42 60.71 14.00
C SER A 3 12.21 61.94 13.53
N ILE A 4 12.13 62.31 12.25
CA ILE A 4 12.81 63.52 11.71
C ILE A 4 12.23 64.79 12.33
N LYS A 5 10.91 64.86 12.53
CA LYS A 5 10.25 66.00 13.18
C LYS A 5 10.65 66.13 14.66
N LYS A 6 10.83 65.01 15.37
CA LYS A 6 11.31 65.00 16.77
C LYS A 6 12.77 65.44 16.89
N ILE A 7 13.64 65.01 15.97
CA ILE A 7 15.06 65.44 15.92
C ILE A 7 15.15 66.94 15.65
N LEU A 8 14.36 67.46 14.70
CA LEU A 8 14.31 68.89 14.42
C LEU A 8 13.78 69.68 15.62
N ALA A 9 12.73 69.19 16.28
CA ALA A 9 12.18 69.81 17.50
C ALA A 9 13.21 69.83 18.65
N ALA A 10 14.00 68.77 18.83
CA ALA A 10 15.06 68.71 19.82
C ALA A 10 16.20 69.71 19.53
N LEU A 11 16.60 69.86 18.27
CA LEU A 11 17.60 70.84 17.84
C LEU A 11 17.13 72.27 18.11
N VAL A 12 15.88 72.59 17.73
CA VAL A 12 15.27 73.92 17.95
C VAL A 12 15.13 74.21 19.45
N ALA A 13 14.65 73.24 20.24
CA ALA A 13 14.54 73.35 21.69
C ALA A 13 15.89 73.66 22.35
N THR A 14 16.92 72.93 21.97
CA THR A 14 18.28 73.10 22.50
C THR A 14 18.84 74.49 22.14
N GLY A 15 18.60 74.95 20.91
CA GLY A 15 18.99 76.30 20.47
C GLY A 15 18.31 77.41 21.26
N LEU A 16 17.00 77.31 21.51
CA LEU A 16 16.24 78.29 22.28
C LEU A 16 16.67 78.35 23.76
N ILE A 17 16.88 77.19 24.38
CA ILE A 17 17.35 77.11 25.78
C ILE A 17 18.78 77.65 25.89
N THR A 18 19.66 77.26 24.97
CA THR A 18 21.05 77.75 24.99
C THR A 18 21.12 79.26 24.73
N GLY A 19 20.30 79.78 23.81
CA GLY A 19 20.23 81.21 23.51
C GLY A 19 19.69 82.04 24.68
N THR A 20 18.66 81.55 25.39
CA THR A 20 18.12 82.22 26.58
C THR A 20 19.13 82.24 27.73
N VAL A 21 19.83 81.13 27.98
CA VAL A 21 20.90 81.07 28.99
C VAL A 21 22.07 82.00 28.64
N TYR A 22 22.48 82.04 27.37
CA TYR A 22 23.54 82.93 26.90
C TYR A 22 23.19 84.41 27.10
N LEU A 23 21.95 84.80 26.76
CA LEU A 23 21.46 86.16 26.99
C LEU A 23 21.42 86.51 28.49
N GLY A 24 21.09 85.55 29.36
CA GLY A 24 21.12 85.75 30.81
C GLY A 24 22.53 86.04 31.34
N ILE A 25 23.53 85.27 30.90
CA ILE A 25 24.93 85.48 31.29
C ILE A 25 25.44 86.84 30.78
N ARG A 26 25.05 87.24 29.56
CA ARG A 26 25.47 88.52 28.96
C ARG A 26 24.75 89.71 29.59
N SER A 27 23.49 89.55 29.97
CA SER A 27 22.72 90.55 30.72
C SER A 27 23.31 90.85 32.10
N GLY A 28 23.98 89.88 32.74
CA GLY A 28 24.69 90.13 34.01
C GLY A 28 25.95 90.99 33.85
N LYS A 29 26.47 91.13 32.63
CA LYS A 29 27.68 91.92 32.33
C LYS A 29 27.37 93.28 31.71
N ASP A 30 26.23 93.42 31.03
CA ASP A 30 25.90 94.63 30.28
C ASP A 30 24.37 94.89 30.29
N ASN A 31 23.98 96.06 30.81
CA ASN A 31 22.59 96.39 31.15
C ASN A 31 21.67 96.47 29.91
N ARG A 32 22.24 96.64 28.72
CA ARG A 32 21.50 96.72 27.45
C ARG A 32 20.79 95.41 27.07
N PHE A 33 21.24 94.27 27.63
CA PHE A 33 20.68 92.95 27.31
C PHE A 33 19.57 92.48 28.27
N VAL A 34 19.28 93.25 29.33
CA VAL A 34 18.26 92.90 30.34
C VAL A 34 16.87 92.80 29.70
N VAL A 35 16.50 93.75 28.85
CA VAL A 35 15.19 93.77 28.17
C VAL A 35 15.08 92.59 27.20
N TRP A 36 16.13 92.31 26.44
CA TRP A 36 16.17 91.18 25.50
C TRP A 36 16.13 89.83 26.21
N PHE A 37 16.79 89.71 27.36
CA PHE A 37 16.72 88.52 28.21
C PHE A 37 15.31 88.32 28.77
N GLY A 38 14.64 89.38 29.23
CA GLY A 38 13.26 89.30 29.72
C GLY A 38 12.27 88.77 28.68
N ILE A 39 12.35 89.28 27.44
CA ILE A 39 11.49 88.81 26.34
C ILE A 39 11.82 87.36 25.97
N ALA A 40 13.10 87.01 25.89
CA ALA A 40 13.53 85.66 25.55
C ALA A 40 13.14 84.64 26.64
N SER A 41 13.25 85.00 27.92
CA SER A 41 12.84 84.14 29.04
C SER A 41 11.33 83.93 29.07
N ALA A 42 10.53 84.95 28.78
CA ALA A 42 9.06 84.85 28.77
C ALA A 42 8.52 84.00 27.61
N THR A 43 9.24 83.94 26.48
CA THR A 43 8.74 83.31 25.24
C THR A 43 9.50 82.06 24.83
N ALA A 44 10.82 82.15 24.73
CA ALA A 44 11.69 81.09 24.22
C ALA A 44 11.96 79.98 25.24
N ALA A 45 11.97 80.27 26.54
CA ALA A 45 12.19 79.24 27.56
C ALA A 45 10.99 78.28 27.71
N PRO A 46 9.72 78.75 27.80
CA PRO A 46 8.56 77.84 27.86
C PRO A 46 8.38 77.02 26.58
N THR A 47 8.57 77.64 25.41
CA THR A 47 8.49 76.93 24.12
C THR A 47 9.63 75.94 23.92
N GLY A 48 10.86 76.30 24.31
CA GLY A 48 12.01 75.40 24.28
C GLY A 48 11.80 74.15 25.15
N LEU A 49 11.31 74.32 26.38
CA LEU A 49 10.99 73.20 27.27
C LEU A 49 9.84 72.33 26.75
N ALA A 50 8.79 72.92 26.20
CA ALA A 50 7.67 72.18 25.61
C ALA A 50 8.11 71.33 24.42
N LEU A 51 8.96 71.87 23.53
CA LEU A 51 9.52 71.15 22.39
C LEU A 51 10.49 70.05 22.82
N LEU A 52 11.28 70.28 23.87
CA LEU A 52 12.15 69.26 24.47
C LEU A 52 11.33 68.11 25.06
N GLY A 53 10.25 68.42 25.80
CA GLY A 53 9.32 67.44 26.35
C GLY A 53 8.65 66.61 25.25
N TYR A 54 8.22 67.25 24.16
CA TYR A 54 7.67 66.56 22.99
C TYR A 54 8.69 65.63 22.31
N ALA A 55 9.96 66.05 22.19
CA ALA A 55 11.02 65.24 21.60
C ALA A 55 11.40 64.04 22.48
N ILE A 56 11.36 64.20 23.81
CA ILE A 56 11.69 63.15 24.80
C ILE A 56 10.53 62.19 25.03
N SER A 57 9.28 62.65 24.89
CA SER A 57 8.11 61.79 25.01
C SER A 57 8.18 60.65 23.99
N ARG A 58 8.47 59.44 24.48
CA ARG A 58 8.37 58.21 23.70
C ARG A 58 6.90 57.97 23.40
N SER A 59 6.66 57.42 22.22
CA SER A 59 5.34 57.05 21.70
C SER A 59 4.76 55.90 22.52
N ASP A 60 4.37 56.15 23.77
CA ASP A 60 3.72 55.17 24.64
C ASP A 60 2.46 54.58 23.98
N GLY A 61 1.82 55.33 23.07
CA GLY A 61 0.73 54.83 22.23
C GLY A 61 1.11 53.70 21.26
N GLU A 62 2.35 53.67 20.73
CA GLU A 62 2.81 52.58 19.86
C GLU A 62 3.10 51.30 20.65
N ILE A 63 3.67 51.43 21.85
CA ILE A 63 3.94 50.30 22.74
C ILE A 63 2.62 49.72 23.28
N ILE A 64 1.67 50.58 23.67
CA ILE A 64 0.33 50.15 24.10
C ILE A 64 -0.42 49.46 22.94
N GLN A 65 -0.30 49.95 21.70
CA GLN A 65 -0.86 49.28 20.52
C GLN A 65 -0.19 47.93 20.22
N GLN A 66 1.11 47.79 20.44
CA GLN A 66 1.81 46.52 20.25
C GLN A 66 1.45 45.49 21.34
N LEU A 67 1.33 45.92 22.59
CA LEU A 67 0.87 45.07 23.69
C LEU A 67 -0.59 44.64 23.52
N ALA A 68 -1.44 45.50 22.95
CA ALA A 68 -2.83 45.16 22.64
C ALA A 68 -2.99 44.10 21.53
N LYS A 69 -1.96 43.83 20.71
CA LYS A 69 -1.98 42.80 19.66
C LYS A 69 -1.56 41.41 20.14
N VAL A 70 -1.01 41.30 21.35
CA VAL A 70 -0.57 40.01 21.93
C VAL A 70 -1.71 38.99 22.04
N PRO A 71 -2.94 39.35 22.47
CA PRO A 71 -4.06 38.41 22.52
C PRO A 71 -4.53 37.92 21.14
N GLU A 72 -4.39 38.75 20.09
CA GLU A 72 -4.68 38.34 18.71
C GLU A 72 -3.67 37.31 18.21
N ILE A 73 -2.39 37.48 18.56
CA ILE A 73 -1.33 36.53 18.21
C ILE A 73 -1.54 35.19 18.93
N GLU A 74 -1.92 35.20 20.21
CA GLU A 74 -2.25 33.96 20.94
C GLU A 74 -3.43 33.21 20.31
N ARG A 75 -4.50 33.92 19.91
CA ARG A 75 -5.61 33.32 19.18
C ARG A 75 -5.18 32.70 17.85
N LEU A 76 -4.31 33.36 17.10
CA LEU A 76 -3.77 32.84 15.84
C LEU A 76 -2.90 31.59 16.07
N ILE A 77 -2.11 31.55 17.14
CA ILE A 77 -1.31 30.37 17.52
C ILE A 77 -2.20 29.19 17.87
N GLU A 78 -3.28 29.42 18.63
CA GLU A 78 -4.22 28.37 19.02
C GLU A 78 -5.01 27.83 17.82
N GLN A 79 -5.40 28.71 16.89
CA GLN A 79 -5.96 28.33 15.61
C GLN A 79 -4.98 27.53 14.74
N ALA A 80 -3.69 27.91 14.72
CA ALA A 80 -2.68 27.17 13.99
C ALA A 80 -2.48 25.75 14.57
N LYS A 81 -2.43 25.61 15.91
CA LYS A 81 -2.33 24.30 16.57
C LYS A 81 -3.53 23.39 16.27
N THR A 82 -4.74 23.92 16.34
CA THR A 82 -5.96 23.14 16.01
C THR A 82 -6.01 22.76 14.52
N GLN A 83 -5.52 23.61 13.63
CA GLN A 83 -5.37 23.27 12.21
C GLN A 83 -4.32 22.17 11.99
N GLU A 84 -3.20 22.21 12.73
CA GLU A 84 -2.15 21.19 12.67
C GLU A 84 -2.64 19.82 13.14
N GLU A 85 -3.42 19.77 14.24
CA GLU A 85 -4.11 18.56 14.68
C GLU A 85 -5.06 18.02 13.60
N LYS A 86 -5.83 18.90 12.96
CA LYS A 86 -6.72 18.53 11.87
C LYS A 86 -5.96 17.96 10.66
N ILE A 87 -4.80 18.54 10.33
CA ILE A 87 -3.93 18.03 9.25
C ILE A 87 -3.41 16.63 9.60
N GLN A 88 -2.96 16.41 10.84
CA GLN A 88 -2.50 15.08 11.27
C GLN A 88 -3.61 14.02 11.15
N VAL A 89 -4.83 14.34 11.57
CA VAL A 89 -5.98 13.42 11.40
C VAL A 89 -6.23 13.11 9.92
N LEU A 90 -6.19 14.13 9.06
CA LEU A 90 -6.38 13.95 7.61
C LEU A 90 -5.25 13.13 6.96
N GLU A 91 -4.01 13.24 7.43
CA GLU A 91 -2.90 12.40 6.96
C GLU A 91 -3.09 10.94 7.35
N VAL A 92 -3.53 10.68 8.59
CA VAL A 92 -3.88 9.34 9.06
C VAL A 92 -5.03 8.76 8.21
N GLU A 93 -6.10 9.52 7.97
CA GLU A 93 -7.20 9.09 7.11
C GLU A 93 -6.76 8.82 5.67
N ARG A 94 -5.92 9.70 5.09
CA ARG A 94 -5.35 9.50 3.76
C ARG A 94 -4.55 8.19 3.67
N SER A 95 -3.72 7.90 4.68
CA SER A 95 -2.94 6.66 4.69
C SER A 95 -3.83 5.41 4.76
N ARG A 96 -4.90 5.45 5.58
CA ARG A 96 -5.91 4.39 5.66
C ARG A 96 -6.63 4.18 4.33
N LEU A 97 -7.04 5.27 3.67
CA LEU A 97 -7.67 5.21 2.35
C LEU A 97 -6.74 4.59 1.30
N ALA A 98 -5.46 4.94 1.31
CA ALA A 98 -4.49 4.33 0.41
C ALA A 98 -4.35 2.81 0.62
N GLU A 99 -4.41 2.35 1.88
CA GLU A 99 -4.40 0.93 2.20
C GLU A 99 -5.67 0.22 1.71
N ILE A 100 -6.85 0.82 1.93
CA ILE A 100 -8.14 0.30 1.42
C ILE A 100 -8.09 0.16 -0.09
N ILE A 101 -7.65 1.19 -0.82
CA ILE A 101 -7.54 1.15 -2.29
C ILE A 101 -6.61 0.02 -2.74
N LYS A 102 -5.48 -0.19 -2.05
CA LYS A 102 -4.55 -1.27 -2.36
C LYS A 102 -5.18 -2.64 -2.16
N LEU A 103 -5.95 -2.83 -1.08
CA LEU A 103 -6.67 -4.07 -0.81
C LEU A 103 -7.77 -4.31 -1.84
N GLU A 104 -8.57 -3.29 -2.17
CA GLU A 104 -9.64 -3.41 -3.15
C GLU A 104 -9.09 -3.70 -4.56
N SER A 105 -7.97 -3.08 -4.92
CA SER A 105 -7.29 -3.35 -6.20
C SER A 105 -6.82 -4.80 -6.29
N ARG A 106 -6.29 -5.36 -5.19
CA ARG A 106 -5.89 -6.77 -5.12
C ARG A 106 -7.10 -7.70 -5.21
N ARG A 107 -8.19 -7.33 -4.54
CA ARG A 107 -9.46 -8.07 -4.58
C ARG A 107 -10.01 -8.11 -6.00
N GLN A 108 -10.06 -6.96 -6.69
CA GLN A 108 -10.53 -6.89 -8.07
C GLN A 108 -9.66 -7.74 -9.00
N ALA A 109 -8.33 -7.65 -8.89
CA ALA A 109 -7.43 -8.48 -9.69
C ALA A 109 -7.63 -9.99 -9.43
N ALA A 110 -7.97 -10.39 -8.21
CA ALA A 110 -8.29 -11.77 -7.89
C ALA A 110 -9.63 -12.20 -8.51
N LEU A 111 -10.66 -11.34 -8.47
CA LEU A 111 -11.94 -11.59 -9.13
C LEU A 111 -11.78 -11.72 -10.65
N ASP A 112 -11.08 -10.80 -11.28
CA ASP A 112 -10.79 -10.85 -12.73
C ASP A 112 -10.05 -12.15 -13.09
N ARG A 113 -9.18 -12.63 -12.20
CA ARG A 113 -8.47 -13.91 -12.38
C ARG A 113 -9.39 -15.11 -12.26
N ILE A 114 -10.33 -15.10 -11.31
CA ILE A 114 -11.36 -16.15 -11.17
C ILE A 114 -12.21 -16.20 -12.44
N ASP A 115 -12.75 -15.07 -12.89
CA ASP A 115 -13.57 -15.00 -14.10
C ASP A 115 -12.83 -15.52 -15.34
N SER A 116 -11.53 -15.23 -15.45
CA SER A 116 -10.69 -15.73 -16.54
C SER A 116 -10.53 -17.26 -16.47
N LEU A 117 -10.26 -17.80 -15.28
CA LEU A 117 -10.12 -19.24 -15.07
C LEU A 117 -11.44 -19.99 -15.28
N GLU A 118 -12.57 -19.41 -14.91
CA GLU A 118 -13.90 -20.00 -15.16
C GLU A 118 -14.17 -20.11 -16.66
N ARG A 119 -13.86 -19.05 -17.44
CA ARG A 119 -13.96 -19.09 -18.91
C ARG A 119 -13.06 -20.16 -19.53
N ASP A 120 -11.83 -20.26 -19.04
CA ASP A 120 -10.90 -21.29 -19.48
C ASP A 120 -11.41 -22.69 -19.15
N ALA A 121 -11.98 -22.90 -17.96
CA ALA A 121 -12.57 -24.18 -17.55
C ALA A 121 -13.74 -24.56 -18.46
N THR A 122 -14.65 -23.63 -18.76
CA THR A 122 -15.75 -23.89 -19.71
C THR A 122 -15.22 -24.28 -21.09
N ARG A 123 -14.22 -23.56 -21.60
CA ARG A 123 -13.60 -23.88 -22.90
C ARG A 123 -12.98 -25.29 -22.90
N ILE A 124 -12.27 -25.65 -21.82
CA ILE A 124 -11.64 -26.98 -21.70
C ILE A 124 -12.71 -28.08 -21.67
N LEU A 125 -13.83 -27.86 -20.98
CA LEU A 125 -14.92 -28.83 -20.94
C LEU A 125 -15.57 -29.00 -22.33
N ASP A 126 -15.79 -27.91 -23.06
CA ASP A 126 -16.32 -27.97 -24.42
C ASP A 126 -15.34 -28.71 -25.37
N GLU A 127 -14.04 -28.48 -25.22
CA GLU A 127 -13.00 -29.19 -25.99
C GLU A 127 -12.98 -30.68 -25.67
N LEU A 128 -13.10 -31.03 -24.39
CA LEU A 128 -13.19 -32.43 -23.96
C LEU A 128 -14.43 -33.13 -24.54
N GLU A 129 -15.60 -32.47 -24.52
CA GLU A 129 -16.81 -33.02 -25.11
C GLU A 129 -16.65 -33.24 -26.63
N ASN A 130 -15.97 -32.32 -27.33
CA ASN A 130 -15.69 -32.48 -28.75
C ASN A 130 -14.74 -33.66 -29.03
N LEU A 131 -13.70 -33.83 -28.22
CA LEU A 131 -12.78 -34.97 -28.34
C LEU A 131 -13.48 -36.29 -28.05
N ASP A 132 -14.38 -36.34 -27.06
CA ASP A 132 -15.18 -37.54 -26.77
C ASP A 132 -16.07 -37.91 -27.97
N ARG A 133 -16.70 -36.92 -28.61
CA ARG A 133 -17.47 -37.15 -29.84
C ARG A 133 -16.59 -37.64 -30.99
N GLU A 134 -15.40 -37.06 -31.16
CA GLU A 134 -14.43 -37.50 -32.17
C GLU A 134 -13.98 -38.95 -31.94
N LEU A 135 -13.70 -39.32 -30.68
CA LEU A 135 -13.37 -40.69 -30.32
C LEU A 135 -14.49 -41.68 -30.64
N VAL A 136 -15.75 -41.32 -30.35
CA VAL A 136 -16.90 -42.17 -30.72
C VAL A 136 -16.96 -42.38 -32.23
N LEU A 137 -16.78 -41.31 -33.03
CA LEU A 137 -16.77 -41.43 -34.49
C LEU A 137 -15.60 -42.28 -35.01
N LEU A 138 -14.43 -42.16 -34.41
CA LEU A 138 -13.27 -42.99 -34.74
C LEU A 138 -13.49 -44.45 -34.36
N ASP A 139 -14.06 -44.72 -33.19
CA ASP A 139 -14.37 -46.09 -32.74
C ASP A 139 -15.44 -46.75 -33.64
N GLU A 140 -16.47 -46.00 -34.07
CA GLU A 140 -17.45 -46.46 -35.05
C GLU A 140 -16.80 -46.80 -36.40
N GLN A 141 -15.92 -45.91 -36.92
CA GLN A 141 -15.19 -46.14 -38.17
C GLN A 141 -14.23 -47.33 -38.09
N VAL A 142 -13.60 -47.55 -36.94
CA VAL A 142 -12.72 -48.69 -36.72
C VAL A 142 -13.57 -49.96 -36.64
N GLY A 143 -14.69 -49.94 -35.91
CA GLY A 143 -15.62 -51.06 -35.71
C GLY A 143 -16.14 -51.73 -37.00
N ASP A 144 -16.32 -50.96 -38.07
CA ASP A 144 -16.79 -51.48 -39.38
C ASP A 144 -15.71 -52.16 -40.24
N SER A 145 -14.44 -52.14 -39.82
CA SER A 145 -13.37 -52.83 -40.53
C SER A 145 -13.11 -54.23 -39.95
N SER A 146 -12.96 -55.24 -40.81
CA SER A 146 -12.61 -56.62 -40.43
C SER A 146 -11.28 -56.76 -39.65
N ILE A 147 -10.47 -55.69 -39.61
CA ILE A 147 -9.23 -55.56 -38.84
C ILE A 147 -9.50 -55.25 -37.36
N SER A 148 -10.67 -54.69 -37.04
CA SER A 148 -11.06 -54.27 -35.68
C SER A 148 -11.32 -55.44 -34.72
N GLU A 149 -11.85 -56.57 -35.19
CA GLU A 149 -11.97 -57.77 -34.36
C GLU A 149 -10.60 -58.32 -33.91
N GLU A 150 -9.59 -58.30 -34.78
CA GLU A 150 -8.24 -58.75 -34.45
C GLU A 150 -7.53 -57.77 -33.52
N ILE A 151 -7.67 -56.47 -33.77
CA ILE A 151 -7.12 -55.41 -32.89
C ILE A 151 -7.82 -55.42 -31.53
N GLY A 152 -9.14 -55.65 -31.47
CA GLY A 152 -9.90 -55.81 -30.23
C GLY A 152 -9.40 -57.00 -29.40
N ARG A 153 -9.23 -58.17 -30.03
CA ARG A 153 -8.63 -59.36 -29.38
C ARG A 153 -7.17 -59.15 -28.97
N LEU A 154 -6.43 -58.26 -29.64
CA LEU A 154 -5.08 -57.89 -29.24
C LEU A 154 -5.08 -56.90 -28.06
N ARG A 155 -5.96 -55.89 -28.09
CA ARG A 155 -6.15 -54.90 -27.03
C ARG A 155 -6.61 -55.58 -25.75
N GLU A 156 -7.55 -56.52 -25.81
CA GLU A 156 -7.95 -57.35 -24.66
C GLU A 156 -6.79 -58.20 -24.11
N ARG A 157 -5.95 -58.78 -24.99
CA ARG A 157 -4.76 -59.53 -24.58
C ARG A 157 -3.69 -58.65 -23.93
N VAL A 158 -3.53 -57.41 -24.39
CA VAL A 158 -2.58 -56.44 -23.84
C VAL A 158 -3.10 -55.88 -22.51
N LYS A 159 -4.38 -55.52 -22.42
CA LYS A 159 -5.04 -55.05 -21.20
C LYS A 159 -5.01 -56.12 -20.10
N ALA A 160 -5.27 -57.40 -20.44
CA ALA A 160 -5.11 -58.52 -19.51
C ALA A 160 -3.65 -58.76 -19.04
N ARG A 161 -2.64 -58.35 -19.84
CA ARG A 161 -1.23 -58.37 -19.41
C ARG A 161 -0.89 -57.19 -18.49
N GLU A 162 -1.50 -56.03 -18.75
CA GLU A 162 -1.31 -54.80 -17.99
C GLU A 162 -1.94 -54.91 -16.58
N ASP A 163 -3.11 -55.56 -16.49
CA ASP A 163 -3.85 -55.81 -15.25
C ASP A 163 -3.29 -56.99 -14.39
N ARG A 164 -2.28 -57.71 -14.89
CA ARG A 164 -1.63 -58.87 -14.21
C ARG A 164 -2.60 -60.00 -13.82
N ASP A 165 -3.50 -60.36 -14.71
CA ASP A 165 -4.44 -61.47 -14.50
C ASP A 165 -3.75 -62.84 -14.46
N VAL A 166 -4.32 -63.76 -13.67
CA VAL A 166 -3.84 -65.14 -13.55
C VAL A 166 -4.58 -66.00 -14.56
N ILE A 167 -3.87 -66.46 -15.59
CA ILE A 167 -4.42 -67.30 -16.65
C ILE A 167 -4.09 -68.76 -16.35
N PHE A 168 -5.11 -69.61 -16.17
CA PHE A 168 -4.95 -71.05 -16.05
C PHE A 168 -5.36 -71.75 -17.35
N ARG A 169 -4.50 -72.66 -17.83
CA ARG A 169 -4.82 -73.57 -18.93
C ARG A 169 -4.98 -74.97 -18.36
N ILE A 170 -6.21 -75.51 -18.41
CA ILE A 170 -6.48 -76.90 -18.03
C ILE A 170 -6.95 -77.62 -19.30
N GLY A 171 -6.09 -78.45 -19.88
CA GLY A 171 -6.35 -79.13 -21.15
C GLY A 171 -6.48 -78.14 -22.32
N SER A 172 -7.62 -78.19 -23.03
CA SER A 172 -7.93 -77.32 -24.19
C SER A 172 -8.68 -76.03 -23.84
N ARG A 173 -9.03 -75.81 -22.56
CA ARG A 173 -9.78 -74.63 -22.10
C ARG A 173 -8.91 -73.69 -21.27
N VAL A 174 -9.10 -72.39 -21.47
CA VAL A 174 -8.38 -71.32 -20.76
C VAL A 174 -9.38 -70.61 -19.85
N TYR A 175 -9.09 -70.59 -18.55
CA TYR A 175 -9.89 -69.88 -17.55
C TYR A 175 -9.09 -68.65 -17.07
N ARG A 176 -9.74 -67.49 -17.08
CA ARG A 176 -9.18 -66.20 -16.64
C ARG A 176 -9.79 -65.87 -15.28
N ILE A 177 -8.96 -65.66 -14.27
CA ILE A 177 -9.41 -65.21 -12.96
C ILE A 177 -8.71 -63.88 -12.66
N ASP A 178 -9.53 -62.87 -12.39
CA ASP A 178 -9.10 -61.54 -11.99
C ASP A 178 -8.34 -61.61 -10.66
N ARG A 179 -7.17 -60.98 -10.62
CA ARG A 179 -6.29 -61.00 -9.47
C ARG A 179 -6.91 -60.32 -8.24
N ASP A 180 -7.78 -59.34 -8.44
CA ASP A 180 -8.41 -58.62 -7.34
C ASP A 180 -9.47 -59.48 -6.63
N ILE A 181 -10.10 -60.41 -7.36
CA ILE A 181 -10.98 -61.44 -6.77
C ILE A 181 -10.16 -62.42 -5.90
N ILE A 182 -8.97 -62.81 -6.33
CA ILE A 182 -8.08 -63.73 -5.57
C ILE A 182 -7.52 -63.05 -4.32
N LYS A 183 -7.20 -61.74 -4.39
CA LYS A 183 -6.75 -60.96 -3.23
C LYS A 183 -7.87 -60.68 -2.22
N ALA A 184 -9.12 -60.60 -2.67
CA ALA A 184 -10.28 -60.32 -1.82
C ALA A 184 -10.78 -61.53 -1.01
N LEU A 185 -10.17 -62.71 -1.15
CA LEU A 185 -10.57 -63.90 -0.37
C LEU A 185 -10.35 -63.70 1.15
N PRO A 186 -11.39 -63.89 1.99
CA PRO A 186 -11.24 -63.78 3.43
C PRO A 186 -10.29 -64.87 3.99
N PHE A 187 -9.71 -64.61 5.15
CA PHE A 187 -8.70 -65.42 5.86
C PHE A 187 -7.24 -65.31 5.38
N GLY A 188 -6.86 -64.31 4.57
CA GLY A 188 -5.45 -64.08 4.22
C GLY A 188 -4.83 -65.12 3.29
N LEU A 189 -5.66 -66.01 2.72
CA LEU A 189 -5.26 -67.10 1.82
C LEU A 189 -4.96 -66.62 0.39
N GLY A 190 -5.26 -65.37 0.04
CA GLY A 190 -5.04 -64.82 -1.31
C GLY A 190 -3.57 -64.77 -1.74
N ASN A 191 -2.65 -64.40 -0.84
CA ASN A 191 -1.21 -64.37 -1.12
C ASN A 191 -0.56 -65.75 -1.29
N PRO A 192 -0.80 -66.75 -0.42
CA PRO A 192 -0.23 -68.08 -0.60
C PRO A 192 -0.77 -68.80 -1.84
N LEU A 193 -2.04 -68.61 -2.21
CA LEU A 193 -2.59 -69.14 -3.47
C LEU A 193 -1.90 -68.53 -4.70
N LEU A 194 -1.73 -67.21 -4.73
CA LEU A 194 -1.00 -66.52 -5.79
C LEU A 194 0.46 -67.01 -5.90
N ALA A 195 1.11 -67.28 -4.77
CA ALA A 195 2.47 -67.83 -4.75
C ALA A 195 2.50 -69.28 -5.28
N TYR A 196 1.55 -70.14 -4.87
CA TYR A 196 1.47 -71.53 -5.32
C TYR A 196 1.22 -71.63 -6.82
N VAL A 197 0.31 -70.81 -7.35
CA VAL A 197 0.02 -70.73 -8.78
C VAL A 197 1.24 -70.26 -9.57
N ARG A 198 1.95 -69.24 -9.07
CA ARG A 198 3.17 -68.74 -9.70
C ARG A 198 4.29 -69.78 -9.70
N ILE A 199 4.38 -70.62 -8.67
CA ILE A 199 5.33 -71.74 -8.61
C ILE A 199 4.93 -72.86 -9.57
N ALA A 200 3.63 -73.18 -9.66
CA ALA A 200 3.10 -74.19 -10.58
C ALA A 200 3.31 -73.82 -12.07
N ASP A 201 3.02 -72.57 -12.47
CA ASP A 201 3.25 -72.09 -13.84
C ASP A 201 4.76 -72.06 -14.18
N LYS A 202 5.61 -71.80 -13.18
CA LYS A 202 7.07 -71.87 -13.33
C LYS A 202 7.56 -73.32 -13.46
N LEU A 203 6.98 -74.27 -12.74
CA LEU A 203 7.26 -75.70 -12.86
C LEU A 203 6.77 -76.28 -14.19
N GLU A 204 5.57 -75.90 -14.65
CA GLU A 204 5.01 -76.36 -15.93
C GLU A 204 5.90 -75.92 -17.12
N LYS A 205 6.37 -74.66 -17.12
CA LYS A 205 7.33 -74.17 -18.12
C LYS A 205 8.71 -74.81 -18.04
N THR A 206 9.11 -75.32 -16.87
CA THR A 206 10.44 -75.93 -16.67
C THR A 206 10.45 -77.44 -16.90
N VAL A 207 9.31 -78.12 -16.72
CA VAL A 207 9.19 -79.60 -16.82
C VAL A 207 8.72 -80.06 -18.21
N LEU A 208 7.92 -79.26 -18.93
CA LEU A 208 7.41 -79.64 -20.25
C LEU A 208 8.38 -79.61 -21.46
N PRO A 209 9.61 -79.02 -21.45
CA PRO A 209 10.51 -79.19 -22.60
C PRO A 209 11.14 -80.59 -22.66
N LYS A 210 10.99 -81.46 -21.64
CA LYS A 210 11.62 -82.79 -21.60
C LYS A 210 10.71 -83.97 -21.99
N LEU A 211 9.43 -83.74 -22.31
CA LEU A 211 8.49 -84.79 -22.73
C LEU A 211 8.06 -84.68 -24.20
N ARG A 212 8.78 -83.87 -24.99
CA ARG A 212 8.57 -83.68 -26.44
C ARG A 212 9.87 -83.79 -27.25
N GLN A 213 10.76 -84.70 -26.84
CA GLN A 213 11.75 -85.31 -27.73
C GLN A 213 11.42 -86.79 -27.87
#